data_AF-A0A4Q3FAA3-F1
#
_entry.id   AF-A0A4Q3FAA3-F1
#
_cell.length_a   1.000
_cell.length_b   1.000
_cell.length_c   1.000
_cell.angle_alpha   90.00
_cell.angle_beta   90.00
_cell.angle_gamma   90.00
#
_symmetry.space_group_name_H-M   'P 1'
#
loop_
_entity.id
_entity.type
_entity.pdbx_description
1 polymer ?
#
loop_
_entity_poly.entity_id
_entity_poly.type
_entity_poly.pdbx_seq_one_letter_code
_entity_poly.pdbx_strand_id
1 'polypeptide(L)' 'MAKAKKEEAAAGGITAYSVKTKTKNVAMVDPVINCKSGRYIAVGKDADGNNMAAILGKAKAEEHIKSGHAKKGEGWEK' A
#
# COMPACT_ATOMS: atom_id res chain seq x y z
N MET A 1 4.35 29.14 10.88
CA MET A 1 4.02 28.37 12.11
C MET A 1 2.77 27.57 11.79
N ALA A 2 2.66 26.24 11.83
CA ALA A 2 3.61 25.15 11.88
C ALA A 2 3.00 24.09 10.94
N LYS A 3 3.70 23.71 9.86
CA LYS A 3 3.29 22.55 9.05
C LYS A 3 3.60 21.32 9.89
N ALA A 4 2.63 20.93 10.72
CA ALA A 4 2.74 19.79 11.60
C ALA A 4 2.86 18.51 10.76
N LYS A 5 4.05 17.91 10.85
CA LYS A 5 4.32 16.47 10.78
C LYS A 5 3.92 15.76 9.48
N LYS A 6 4.66 16.09 8.42
CA LYS A 6 4.90 15.20 7.28
C LYS A 6 6.21 14.44 7.54
N GLU A 7 6.19 13.56 8.53
CA GLU A 7 7.32 12.71 8.93
C GLU A 7 6.65 11.55 9.67
N GLU A 8 6.38 10.39 9.05
CA GLU A 8 7.36 9.47 8.46
C GLU A 8 6.66 8.57 7.42
N ALA A 9 6.53 9.05 6.18
CA ALA A 9 6.10 8.22 5.02
C ALA A 9 7.13 8.30 3.88
N ALA A 10 8.37 8.67 4.24
CA ALA A 10 9.49 8.82 3.33
C ALA A 10 10.54 7.75 3.63
N ALA A 11 10.17 6.48 3.44
CA ALA A 11 11.12 5.38 3.21
C ALA A 11 10.39 4.18 2.57
N GLY A 12 9.51 4.46 1.60
CA GLY A 12 8.97 3.48 0.66
C GLY A 12 7.83 2.56 1.11
N GLY A 13 7.33 2.69 2.34
CA GLY A 13 6.14 1.97 2.79
C GLY A 13 4.88 2.31 1.98
N ILE A 14 4.06 1.29 1.66
CA ILE A 14 2.77 1.49 1.01
C ILE A 14 1.77 2.02 2.05
N THR A 15 1.24 3.21 1.80
CA THR A 15 0.13 3.76 2.58
C THR A 15 -1.20 3.36 1.95
N ALA A 16 -2.17 3.03 2.78
CA ALA A 16 -3.44 2.48 2.33
C ALA A 16 -4.67 3.15 2.91
N TYR A 17 -5.80 2.79 2.31
CA TYR A 17 -7.11 3.11 2.82
C TYR A 17 -7.66 1.95 3.65
N SER A 18 -8.04 2.25 4.88
CA SER A 18 -8.76 1.33 5.74
C SER A 18 -10.25 1.38 5.42
N VAL A 19 -10.80 0.30 4.88
CA VAL A 19 -12.24 0.21 4.57
C VAL A 19 -13.10 0.26 5.84
N LYS A 20 -12.55 -0.17 6.98
CA LYS A 20 -13.26 -0.24 8.27
C LYS A 20 -13.30 1.10 8.98
N THR A 21 -12.15 1.78 9.10
CA THR A 21 -12.06 3.07 9.81
C THR A 21 -12.26 4.27 8.87
N LYS A 22 -12.37 4.02 7.56
CA LYS A 22 -12.44 5.04 6.51
C LYS A 22 -11.27 6.03 6.56
N THR A 23 -10.13 5.61 7.11
CA THR A 23 -8.93 6.42 7.25
C THR A 23 -8.03 6.24 6.03
N LYS A 24 -7.52 7.36 5.50
CA LYS A 24 -6.54 7.39 4.41
C LYS A 24 -5.14 7.62 5.00
N ASN A 25 -4.11 7.12 4.32
CA ASN A 25 -2.70 7.25 4.71
C ASN A 25 -2.28 6.41 5.93
N VAL A 26 -2.85 5.23 6.10
CA VAL A 26 -2.36 4.29 7.12
C VAL A 26 -1.19 3.49 6.56
N ALA A 27 -0.07 3.45 7.27
CA ALA A 27 1.08 2.64 6.87
C ALA A 27 0.71 1.15 6.94
N MET A 28 0.86 0.43 5.82
CA MET A 28 0.65 -1.02 5.79
C MET A 28 1.89 -1.75 6.30
N VAL A 29 1.64 -2.81 7.06
CA VAL A 29 2.60 -3.88 7.35
C VAL A 29 2.44 -4.97 6.29
N ASP A 30 3.56 -5.45 5.75
CA ASP A 30 3.63 -6.48 4.71
C ASP A 30 2.67 -6.26 3.53
N PRO A 31 2.77 -5.12 2.81
CA PRO A 31 1.85 -4.89 1.71
C PRO A 31 2.13 -5.86 0.56
N VAL A 32 1.06 -6.48 0.07
CA VAL A 32 1.07 -7.39 -1.07
C VAL A 32 0.32 -6.69 -2.21
N ILE A 33 0.97 -6.47 -3.34
CA ILE A 33 0.30 -5.91 -4.51
C ILE A 33 -0.32 -7.04 -5.31
N ASN A 34 -1.62 -6.97 -5.54
CA ASN A 34 -2.36 -7.86 -6.42
C ASN A 34 -2.75 -7.12 -7.70
N CYS A 35 -2.79 -7.81 -8.82
CA CYS A 35 -3.28 -7.30 -10.10
C CYS A 35 -4.64 -7.93 -10.40
N LYS A 36 -5.72 -7.17 -10.26
CA LYS A 36 -7.09 -7.62 -10.58
C LYS A 36 -7.65 -6.79 -11.73
N SER A 37 -7.95 -7.46 -12.84
CA SER A 37 -8.59 -6.84 -14.02
C SER A 37 -7.89 -5.56 -14.51
N GLY A 38 -6.56 -5.58 -14.57
CA GLY A 38 -5.75 -4.44 -15.03
C GLY A 38 -5.57 -3.32 -13.99
N ARG A 39 -6.01 -3.52 -12.75
CA ARG A 39 -5.79 -2.59 -11.63
C ARG A 39 -4.83 -3.22 -10.62
N TYR A 40 -3.89 -2.41 -10.16
CA TYR A 40 -2.93 -2.80 -9.13
C TYR A 40 -3.46 -2.36 -7.77
N ILE A 41 -3.60 -3.31 -6.87
CA ILE A 41 -4.20 -3.12 -5.56
C ILE A 41 -3.21 -3.65 -4.53
N ALA A 42 -2.57 -2.76 -3.77
CA ALA A 42 -1.87 -3.19 -2.57
C ALA A 42 -2.89 -3.56 -1.50
N VAL A 43 -2.79 -4.76 -0.96
CA VAL A 43 -3.53 -5.24 0.20
C VAL A 43 -2.53 -5.45 1.33
N GLY A 44 -2.94 -5.16 2.55
CA GLY A 44 -2.06 -5.26 3.71
C GLY A 44 -2.84 -5.15 5.00
N LYS A 45 -2.14 -5.19 6.13
CA LYS A 45 -2.73 -5.04 7.46
C LYS A 45 -2.06 -3.89 8.20
N ASP A 46 -2.78 -3.23 9.09
CA ASP A 46 -2.18 -2.33 10.08
C ASP A 46 -1.71 -3.12 11.32
N ALA A 47 -1.10 -2.40 12.27
CA ALA A 47 -0.68 -2.95 13.55
C ALA A 47 -1.83 -3.55 14.36
N ASP A 48 -3.06 -3.04 14.16
CA ASP A 48 -4.28 -3.52 14.80
C ASP A 48 -4.96 -4.70 14.07
N GLY A 49 -4.38 -5.20 12.97
CA GLY A 49 -4.87 -6.36 12.24
C GLY A 49 -6.09 -6.10 11.34
N ASN A 50 -6.47 -4.85 11.14
CA ASN A 50 -7.47 -4.43 10.16
C ASN A 50 -6.93 -4.57 8.74
N ASN A 51 -7.74 -5.16 7.86
CA ASN A 51 -7.42 -5.25 6.44
C ASN A 51 -7.54 -3.88 5.78
N MET A 52 -6.52 -3.52 5.01
CA MET A 52 -6.48 -2.29 4.25
C MET A 52 -6.10 -2.57 2.80
N ALA A 53 -6.53 -1.66 1.92
CA ALA A 53 -6.24 -1.73 0.50
C ALA A 53 -5.88 -0.35 -0.05
N ALA A 54 -4.93 -0.30 -0.97
CA ALA A 54 -4.55 0.89 -1.71
C ALA A 54 -4.59 0.57 -3.21
N ILE A 55 -5.40 1.32 -3.96
CA ILE A 55 -5.37 1.23 -5.42
C ILE A 55 -4.23 2.12 -5.89
N LEU A 56 -3.33 1.55 -6.66
CA LEU A 56 -2.14 2.24 -7.16
C LEU A 56 -1.97 2.00 -8.67
N GLY A 57 -1.22 2.89 -9.30
CA GLY A 57 -0.91 2.78 -10.72
C GLY A 57 0.17 1.74 -10.97
N LYS A 58 0.20 1.19 -12.18
CA LYS A 58 1.20 0.21 -12.63
C LYS A 58 2.65 0.62 -12.29
N ALA A 59 3.02 1.86 -12.62
CA ALA A 59 4.37 2.38 -12.35
C ALA A 59 4.76 2.26 -10.87
N LYS A 60 3.91 2.76 -9.96
CA LYS A 60 4.15 2.66 -8.52
C LYS A 60 4.16 1.21 -8.03
N ALA A 61 3.32 0.35 -8.61
CA ALA A 61 3.26 -1.08 -8.26
C ALA A 61 4.64 -1.73 -8.46
N GLU A 62 5.19 -1.51 -9.65
CA GLU A 62 6.47 -2.06 -10.05
C GLU A 62 7.61 -1.44 -9.24
N GLU A 63 7.56 -0.15 -8.93
CA GLU A 63 8.54 0.50 -8.05
C GLU A 63 8.52 -0.10 -6.64
N HIS A 64 7.36 -0.24 -6.00
CA HIS A 64 7.29 -0.78 -4.64
C HIS A 64 7.76 -2.24 -4.57
N ILE A 65 7.49 -3.04 -5.60
CA ILE A 65 7.99 -4.41 -5.69
C ILE A 65 9.50 -4.44 -5.94
N LYS A 66 10.02 -3.60 -6.84
CA LYS A 66 11.46 -3.52 -7.13
C LYS A 66 12.26 -3.05 -5.92
N SER A 67 11.70 -2.10 -5.18
CA SER A 67 12.31 -1.56 -3.97
C SER A 67 12.13 -2.48 -2.75
N GLY A 68 11.46 -3.63 -2.90
CA GLY A 68 11.28 -4.61 -1.81
C GLY A 68 10.29 -4.16 -0.72
N HIS A 69 9.57 -3.06 -0.96
CA HIS A 69 8.57 -2.56 -0.02
C HIS A 69 7.25 -3.34 -0.07
N ALA A 70 7.04 -4.13 -1.13
CA ALA A 70 5.82 -4.90 -1.30
C ALA A 70 6.07 -6.24 -2.01
N LYS A 71 5.22 -7.23 -1.71
CA LYS A 71 5.24 -8.55 -2.33
C LYS A 71 4.34 -8.59 -3.56
N LYS A 72 4.71 -9.37 -4.58
CA LYS A 72 3.80 -9.71 -5.69
C LYS A 72 2.79 -10.73 -5.18
N GLY A 73 1.51 -10.39 -5.26
CA GLY A 73 0.40 -11.27 -4.93
C GLY A 73 -0.31 -11.77 -6.18
N GLU A 74 -1.62 -11.93 -6.06
CA GLU A 74 -2.49 -12.56 -7.04
C GLU A 74 -2.59 -11.75 -8.35
N GLY A 75 -2.57 -12.44 -9.51
CA GLY A 75 -2.75 -11.84 -10.84
C GLY A 75 -1.53 -11.15 -11.44
N TRP A 76 -0.36 -11.24 -10.78
CA TRP A 76 0.93 -10.92 -11.39
C TRP A 76 1.44 -12.00 -12.33
N GLU A 77 0.95 -13.23 -12.16
CA GLU A 77 1.20 -14.33 -13.07
C GLU A 77 0.23 -14.25 -14.24
N LYS A 78 0.80 -14.19 -15.44
CA LYS A 78 0.10 -14.33 -16.71
C LYS A 78 0.79 -15.45 -17.48
#